data_AF-A0A368EU68-F1
#
_entry.id   AF-A0A368EU68-F1
#
_cell.length_a   1.000
_cell.length_b   1.000
_cell.length_c   1.000
_cell.angle_alpha   90.00
_cell.angle_beta   90.00
_cell.angle_gamma   90.00
#
_symmetry.space_group_name_H-M   'P 1'
#
loop_
_entity.id
_entity.type
_entity.pdbx_description
1 polymer ?
#
loop_
_entity_poly.entity_id
_entity_poly.type
_entity_poly.pdbx_seq_one_letter_code
_entity_poly.pdbx_strand_id
1 'polypeptide(L)'
;MIRELFVSSRPVSWINTAYPFAAAYLLTTRQVDATFVIGTLFFLIPYNLAMYGINDVFDYESDLRNPRKGGAHGAVLDRRMHPITLWAAGLSCAPFVVYLAIVGSPLSWVILTLSLFFVVFYSAPPLRLKERPFADSITSSIHFFSPAV
;
A
#
# COMPACT_ATOMS: atom_id res chain seq x y z
N MET A 1 -6.93 -13.38 12.61
CA MET A 1 -5.94 -12.29 12.69
C MET A 1 -4.87 -12.33 11.58
N ILE A 2 -3.77 -13.09 11.67
CA ILE A 2 -2.67 -13.02 10.66
C ILE A 2 -3.14 -13.42 9.26
N ARG A 3 -3.93 -14.50 9.15
CA ARG A 3 -4.51 -14.94 7.87
C ARG A 3 -5.41 -13.88 7.23
N GLU A 4 -6.15 -13.12 8.04
CA GLU A 4 -7.05 -12.06 7.54
C GLU A 4 -6.26 -10.85 7.04
N LEU A 5 -5.20 -10.44 7.75
CA LEU A 5 -4.29 -9.38 7.29
C LEU A 5 -3.60 -9.80 5.98
N PHE A 6 -3.16 -11.05 5.89
CA PHE A 6 -2.55 -11.58 4.67
C PHE A 6 -3.52 -11.54 3.48
N VAL A 7 -4.76 -12.03 3.65
CA VAL A 7 -5.77 -12.01 2.56
C VAL A 7 -6.17 -10.57 2.21
N SER A 8 -6.34 -9.69 3.19
CA SER A 8 -6.69 -8.27 2.99
C SER A 8 -5.60 -7.52 2.21
N SER A 9 -4.32 -7.88 2.38
CA SER A 9 -3.23 -7.29 1.58
C SER A 9 -3.23 -7.69 0.10
N ARG A 10 -4.15 -8.57 -0.35
CA ARG A 10 -4.31 -9.05 -1.74
C ARG A 10 -2.99 -9.52 -2.38
N PRO A 11 -2.47 -10.69 -1.99
CA PRO A 11 -1.16 -11.21 -2.46
C PRO A 11 -0.97 -11.27 -3.97
N VAL A 12 -2.06 -11.47 -4.72
CA VAL A 12 -2.04 -11.46 -6.19
C VAL A 12 -1.63 -10.10 -6.75
N SER A 13 -1.97 -9.01 -6.07
CA SER A 13 -1.65 -7.64 -6.49
C SER A 13 -0.28 -7.16 -6.02
N TRP A 14 0.44 -7.91 -5.17
CA TRP A 14 1.70 -7.47 -4.58
C TRP A 14 2.78 -7.15 -5.61
N ILE A 15 2.78 -7.90 -6.71
CA ILE A 15 3.73 -7.74 -7.81
C ILE A 15 3.63 -6.34 -8.42
N ASN A 16 2.44 -5.74 -8.45
CA ASN A 16 2.22 -4.47 -9.13
C ASN A 16 2.97 -3.29 -8.50
N THR A 17 3.27 -3.35 -7.19
CA THR A 17 4.00 -2.30 -6.48
C THR A 17 5.46 -2.68 -6.21
N ALA A 18 5.74 -3.97 -5.96
CA ALA A 18 7.10 -4.44 -5.73
C ALA A 18 7.95 -4.47 -7.01
N TYR A 19 7.37 -4.86 -8.15
CA TYR A 19 8.10 -4.98 -9.41
C TYR A 19 8.64 -3.63 -9.90
N PRO A 20 7.85 -2.53 -9.96
CA PRO A 20 8.37 -1.22 -10.37
C PRO A 20 9.54 -0.75 -9.52
N PHE A 21 9.47 -0.91 -8.18
CA PHE A 21 10.58 -0.56 -7.28
C PHE A 21 11.83 -1.40 -7.58
N ALA A 22 11.69 -2.73 -7.58
CA ALA A 22 12.82 -3.63 -7.79
C ALA A 22 13.48 -3.40 -9.16
N ALA A 23 12.68 -3.25 -10.21
CA ALA A 23 13.17 -3.00 -11.55
C ALA A 23 13.90 -1.65 -11.64
N ALA A 24 13.31 -0.56 -11.14
CA ALA A 24 13.93 0.76 -11.17
C ALA A 24 15.24 0.80 -10.37
N TYR A 25 15.23 0.23 -9.15
CA TYR A 25 16.42 0.19 -8.31
C TYR A 25 17.56 -0.62 -8.97
N LEU A 26 17.26 -1.81 -9.48
CA LEU A 26 18.26 -2.67 -10.10
C LEU A 26 18.82 -2.07 -11.39
N LEU A 27 17.98 -1.43 -12.21
CA LEU A 27 18.42 -0.80 -13.46
C LEU A 27 19.28 0.45 -13.22
N THR A 28 19.02 1.19 -12.15
CA THR A 28 19.74 2.43 -11.82
C THR A 28 21.04 2.17 -11.05
N THR A 29 20.98 1.35 -10.00
CA THR A 29 22.14 1.08 -9.13
C THR A 29 23.00 -0.09 -9.60
N ARG A 30 22.39 -1.04 -10.34
CA ARG A 30 23.00 -2.32 -10.74
C ARG A 30 23.52 -3.14 -9.55
N GLN A 31 22.90 -2.98 -8.39
CA GLN A 31 23.29 -3.66 -7.16
C GLN A 31 22.10 -4.41 -6.54
N VAL A 32 22.42 -5.49 -5.83
CA VAL A 32 21.50 -6.24 -4.97
C VAL A 32 22.04 -6.09 -3.55
N ASP A 33 21.71 -4.96 -2.92
CA ASP A 33 22.15 -4.58 -1.59
C ASP A 33 21.00 -4.67 -0.57
N ALA A 34 21.24 -4.25 0.67
CA ALA A 34 20.20 -4.24 1.69
C ALA A 34 19.01 -3.34 1.30
N THR A 35 19.28 -2.21 0.64
CA THR A 35 18.25 -1.26 0.20
C THR A 35 17.29 -1.88 -0.80
N PHE A 36 17.83 -2.59 -1.80
CA PHE A 36 17.04 -3.33 -2.78
C PHE A 36 16.09 -4.33 -2.10
N VAL A 37 16.62 -5.15 -1.19
CA VAL A 37 15.83 -6.19 -0.50
C VAL A 37 14.77 -5.56 0.40
N ILE A 38 15.16 -4.60 1.24
CA ILE A 38 14.26 -3.97 2.22
C ILE A 38 13.15 -3.19 1.51
N GLY A 39 13.48 -2.40 0.50
CA GLY A 39 12.49 -1.64 -0.27
C GLY A 39 11.55 -2.53 -1.06
N THR A 40 12.07 -3.61 -1.68
CA THR A 40 11.22 -4.57 -2.39
C THR A 40 10.24 -5.23 -1.42
N LEU A 41 10.70 -5.67 -0.24
CA LEU A 41 9.83 -6.26 0.78
C LEU A 41 8.79 -5.26 1.29
N PHE A 42 9.15 -3.98 1.46
CA PHE A 42 8.23 -2.93 1.86
C PHE A 42 7.07 -2.77 0.86
N PHE A 43 7.40 -2.60 -0.42
CA PHE A 43 6.39 -2.42 -1.46
C PHE A 43 5.59 -3.70 -1.73
N LEU A 44 6.17 -4.87 -1.45
CA LEU A 44 5.49 -6.16 -1.60
C LEU A 44 4.44 -6.35 -0.49
N ILE A 45 4.80 -6.16 0.78
CA ILE A 45 3.96 -6.60 1.92
C ILE A 45 3.35 -5.41 2.70
N PRO A 46 4.10 -4.63 3.51
CA PRO A 46 3.52 -3.53 4.30
C PRO A 46 2.73 -2.52 3.47
N TYR A 47 3.26 -2.12 2.31
CA TYR A 47 2.60 -1.12 1.46
C TYR A 47 1.25 -1.61 0.93
N ASN A 48 1.17 -2.87 0.48
CA ASN A 48 -0.09 -3.46 0.03
C ASN A 48 -1.07 -3.68 1.19
N LEU A 49 -0.58 -4.04 2.38
CA LEU A 49 -1.42 -4.10 3.58
C LEU A 49 -1.99 -2.71 3.91
N ALA A 50 -1.21 -1.64 3.78
CA ALA A 50 -1.71 -0.29 3.97
C ALA A 50 -2.72 0.09 2.88
N MET A 51 -2.39 -0.10 1.60
CA MET A 51 -3.25 0.26 0.46
C MET A 51 -4.61 -0.45 0.51
N TYR A 52 -4.62 -1.78 0.64
CA TYR A 52 -5.86 -2.56 0.63
C TYR A 52 -6.51 -2.69 2.00
N GLY A 53 -5.73 -2.74 3.08
CA GLY A 53 -6.27 -2.83 4.45
C GLY A 53 -6.99 -1.54 4.86
N ILE A 54 -6.44 -0.37 4.53
CA ILE A 54 -7.14 0.91 4.74
C ILE A 54 -8.41 0.95 3.87
N ASN A 55 -8.33 0.47 2.63
CA ASN A 55 -9.49 0.38 1.75
C ASN A 55 -10.61 -0.48 2.35
N ASP A 56 -10.31 -1.70 2.80
CA ASP A 56 -11.29 -2.62 3.38
C ASP A 56 -11.93 -2.06 4.67
N VAL A 57 -11.19 -1.28 5.47
CA VAL A 57 -11.73 -0.64 6.70
C VAL A 57 -12.73 0.47 6.37
N PHE A 58 -12.43 1.33 5.39
CA PHE A 58 -13.28 2.47 5.05
C PHE A 58 -14.41 2.13 4.07
N ASP A 59 -14.33 0.98 3.37
CA ASP A 59 -15.39 0.47 2.48
C ASP A 59 -16.27 -0.61 3.11
N TYR A 60 -16.06 -0.94 4.38
CA TYR A 60 -16.78 -2.01 5.08
C TYR A 60 -18.31 -2.01 4.86
N GLU A 61 -18.96 -0.84 4.95
CA GLU A 61 -20.42 -0.75 4.76
C GLU A 61 -20.87 -1.03 3.33
N SER A 62 -20.13 -0.54 2.33
CA SER A 62 -20.39 -0.83 0.92
C SER A 62 -20.07 -2.29 0.59
N ASP A 63 -19.03 -2.84 1.22
CA ASP A 63 -18.55 -4.19 1.03
C ASP A 63 -19.53 -5.24 1.54
N LEU A 64 -20.17 -4.97 2.68
CA LEU A 64 -21.26 -5.79 3.23
C LEU A 64 -22.45 -5.92 2.27
N ARG A 65 -22.69 -4.89 1.44
CA ARG A 65 -23.80 -4.86 0.48
C ARG A 65 -23.44 -5.51 -0.85
N ASN A 66 -22.17 -5.84 -1.07
CA ASN A 66 -21.70 -6.38 -2.34
C ASN A 66 -21.66 -7.92 -2.31
N PRO A 67 -22.56 -8.62 -3.03
CA PRO A 67 -22.60 -10.09 -3.04
C PRO A 67 -21.38 -10.74 -3.70
N ARG A 68 -20.50 -9.97 -4.35
CA ARG A 68 -19.24 -10.45 -4.94
C ARG A 68 -18.05 -10.44 -3.96
N LYS A 69 -18.18 -9.84 -2.77
CA LYS A 69 -17.11 -9.85 -1.75
C LYS A 69 -17.21 -11.09 -0.85
N GLY A 70 -16.06 -11.67 -0.51
CA GLY A 70 -15.97 -12.95 0.22
C GLY A 70 -15.09 -14.03 -0.42
N GLY A 71 -14.48 -13.74 -1.58
CA GLY A 71 -13.56 -14.65 -2.28
C GLY A 71 -12.09 -14.21 -2.23
N ALA A 72 -11.28 -14.70 -3.16
CA ALA A 72 -9.83 -14.44 -3.26
C ALA A 72 -9.44 -12.96 -3.53
N HIS A 73 -10.41 -12.07 -3.74
CA HIS A 73 -10.18 -10.65 -4.08
C HIS A 73 -10.42 -9.69 -2.91
N GLY A 74 -10.77 -10.23 -1.73
CA GLY A 74 -11.02 -9.45 -0.51
C GLY A 74 -12.13 -10.08 0.31
N ALA A 75 -11.79 -10.52 1.52
CA ALA A 75 -12.79 -10.93 2.51
C ALA A 75 -13.45 -9.68 3.11
N VAL A 76 -14.73 -9.74 3.46
CA VAL A 76 -15.35 -8.69 4.28
C VAL A 76 -14.69 -8.76 5.66
N LEU A 77 -13.90 -7.75 5.96
CA LEU A 77 -13.13 -7.68 7.19
C LEU A 77 -14.10 -7.44 8.37
N ASP A 78 -14.07 -8.29 9.40
CA ASP A 78 -14.90 -8.06 10.60
C ASP A 78 -14.58 -6.67 11.19
N ARG A 79 -15.60 -5.95 11.66
CA ARG A 79 -15.45 -4.64 12.31
C ARG A 79 -14.44 -4.65 13.46
N ARG A 80 -14.27 -5.78 14.17
CA ARG A 80 -13.25 -5.96 15.22
C ARG A 80 -11.81 -5.87 14.68
N MET A 81 -11.61 -6.23 13.42
CA MET A 81 -10.32 -6.20 12.74
C MET A 81 -9.96 -4.82 12.19
N HIS A 82 -10.86 -3.84 12.19
CA HIS A 82 -10.58 -2.50 11.69
C HIS A 82 -9.42 -1.81 12.43
N PRO A 83 -9.46 -1.61 13.76
CA PRO A 83 -8.35 -0.99 14.47
C PRO A 83 -7.07 -1.82 14.36
N ILE A 84 -7.17 -3.15 14.36
CA ILE A 84 -6.03 -4.06 14.22
C ILE A 84 -5.36 -3.86 12.86
N THR A 85 -6.13 -3.73 11.79
CA THR A 85 -5.63 -3.55 10.42
C THR A 85 -4.96 -2.19 10.25
N LEU A 86 -5.53 -1.12 10.80
CA LEU A 86 -4.92 0.21 10.76
C LEU A 86 -3.60 0.25 11.57
N TRP A 87 -3.58 -0.34 12.77
CA TRP A 87 -2.35 -0.45 13.56
C TRP A 87 -1.30 -1.32 12.86
N ALA A 88 -1.70 -2.47 12.31
CA ALA A 88 -0.80 -3.34 11.56
C ALA A 88 -0.22 -2.64 10.33
N ALA A 89 -1.04 -1.93 9.56
CA ALA A 89 -0.57 -1.13 8.42
C ALA A 89 0.44 -0.06 8.85
N GLY A 90 0.12 0.74 9.89
CA GLY A 90 1.03 1.78 10.38
C GLY A 90 2.33 1.24 10.94
N LEU A 91 2.26 0.27 11.86
CA LEU A 91 3.42 -0.29 12.55
C LEU A 91 4.30 -1.14 11.63
N SER A 92 3.72 -1.85 10.66
CA SER A 92 4.51 -2.61 9.68
C SER A 92 5.20 -1.71 8.67
N CYS A 93 4.60 -0.57 8.28
CA CYS A 93 5.24 0.40 7.38
C CYS A 93 6.33 1.22 8.07
N ALA A 94 6.15 1.59 9.34
CA ALA A 94 7.03 2.50 10.07
C ALA A 94 8.55 2.18 9.97
N PRO A 95 9.04 0.96 10.27
CA PRO A 95 10.47 0.68 10.23
C PRO A 95 11.06 0.80 8.81
N PHE A 96 10.30 0.43 7.78
CA PHE A 96 10.75 0.54 6.38
C PHE A 96 10.78 2.00 5.93
N VAL A 97 9.77 2.79 6.28
CA VAL A 97 9.72 4.22 5.95
C VAL A 97 10.89 4.96 6.61
N VAL A 98 11.19 4.66 7.88
CA VAL A 98 12.35 5.23 8.58
C VAL A 98 13.65 4.85 7.88
N TYR A 99 13.84 3.58 7.54
CA TYR A 99 15.03 3.12 6.83
C TYR A 99 15.18 3.81 5.46
N LEU A 100 14.13 3.81 4.63
CA LEU A 100 14.12 4.44 3.31
C LEU A 100 14.36 5.96 3.38
N ALA A 101 13.88 6.62 4.43
CA ALA A 101 14.19 8.03 4.67
C ALA A 101 15.67 8.23 5.03
N ILE A 102 16.27 7.36 5.83
CA ILE A 102 17.69 7.48 6.22
C ILE A 102 18.63 7.28 5.02
N VAL A 103 18.36 6.30 4.16
CA VAL A 103 19.21 5.98 3.00
C VAL A 103 18.85 6.76 1.73
N GLY A 104 17.66 7.35 1.70
CA GLY A 104 17.12 8.05 0.54
C GLY A 104 17.64 9.48 0.37
N SER A 105 17.38 10.03 -0.82
CA SER A 105 17.63 11.44 -1.14
C SER A 105 16.44 12.35 -0.76
N PRO A 106 16.62 13.68 -0.67
CA PRO A 106 15.51 14.60 -0.43
C PRO A 106 14.35 14.46 -1.42
N LEU A 107 14.63 14.13 -2.69
CA LEU A 107 13.60 13.88 -3.69
C LEU A 107 12.78 12.61 -3.36
N SER A 108 13.47 11.53 -2.98
CA SER A 108 12.81 10.28 -2.57
C SER A 108 11.92 10.47 -1.33
N TRP A 109 12.27 11.39 -0.42
CA TRP A 109 11.44 11.70 0.74
C TRP A 109 10.11 12.33 0.34
N VAL A 110 10.13 13.26 -0.62
CA VAL A 110 8.91 13.89 -1.15
C VAL A 110 8.02 12.83 -1.80
N ILE A 111 8.61 11.96 -2.63
CA ILE A 111 7.87 10.91 -3.35
C ILE A 111 7.30 9.88 -2.37
N LEU A 112 8.07 9.44 -1.38
CA LEU A 112 7.62 8.50 -0.35
C LEU A 112 6.49 9.12 0.48
N THR A 113 6.63 10.39 0.87
CA THR A 113 5.59 11.11 1.61
C THR A 113 4.30 11.22 0.79
N LEU A 114 4.38 11.60 -0.48
CA LEU A 114 3.23 11.63 -1.38
C LEU A 114 2.60 10.25 -1.54
N SER A 115 3.42 9.21 -1.70
CA SER A 115 2.95 7.83 -1.83
C SER A 115 2.14 7.38 -0.61
N LEU A 116 2.66 7.64 0.59
CA LEU A 116 1.99 7.32 1.85
C LEU A 116 0.72 8.18 2.04
N PHE A 117 0.79 9.46 1.71
CA PHE A 117 -0.35 10.37 1.73
C PHE A 117 -1.48 9.83 0.86
N PHE A 118 -1.19 9.50 -0.40
CA PHE A 118 -2.19 8.96 -1.31
C PHE A 118 -2.69 7.59 -0.87
N VAL A 119 -1.85 6.72 -0.28
CA VAL A 119 -2.30 5.40 0.21
C VAL A 119 -3.41 5.56 1.24
N VAL A 120 -3.25 6.52 2.15
CA VAL A 120 -4.25 6.81 3.17
C VAL A 120 -5.48 7.47 2.55
N PHE A 121 -5.29 8.60 1.86
CA PHE A 121 -6.40 9.45 1.40
C PHE A 121 -7.10 8.97 0.13
N TYR A 122 -6.58 7.94 -0.53
CA TYR A 122 -7.30 7.22 -1.57
C TYR A 122 -8.63 6.67 -1.03
N SER A 123 -8.61 6.09 0.18
CA SER A 123 -9.78 5.46 0.80
C SER A 123 -10.29 6.17 2.06
N ALA A 124 -9.44 6.85 2.83
CA ALA A 124 -9.83 7.47 4.09
C ALA A 124 -10.50 8.86 3.89
N PRO A 125 -11.49 9.21 4.75
CA PRO A 125 -12.01 10.57 4.83
C PRO A 125 -10.93 11.56 5.31
N PRO A 126 -11.02 12.86 4.97
CA PRO A 126 -12.13 13.50 4.26
C PRO A 126 -12.01 13.50 2.72
N LEU A 127 -10.89 13.03 2.16
CA LEU A 127 -10.63 13.19 0.73
C LEU A 127 -11.32 12.12 -0.13
N ARG A 128 -11.21 10.83 0.25
CA ARG A 128 -11.74 9.67 -0.50
C ARG A 128 -11.52 9.81 -2.01
N LEU A 129 -10.26 9.94 -2.43
CA LEU A 129 -9.91 10.35 -3.80
C LEU A 129 -10.43 9.39 -4.88
N LYS A 130 -10.63 8.12 -4.54
CA LYS A 130 -11.25 7.12 -5.43
C LYS A 130 -12.68 7.47 -5.88
N GLU A 131 -13.39 8.33 -5.16
CA GLU A 131 -14.76 8.74 -5.49
C GLU A 131 -14.81 10.00 -6.35
N ARG A 132 -13.65 10.63 -6.59
CA ARG A 132 -13.55 11.85 -7.38
C ARG A 132 -13.00 11.50 -8.77
N PRO A 133 -13.76 11.76 -9.86
CA PRO A 133 -13.27 11.59 -11.22
C PRO A 133 -11.94 12.32 -11.43
N PHE A 134 -11.06 11.77 -12.26
CA PHE A 134 -9.66 12.20 -12.48
C PHE A 134 -8.71 12.00 -11.29
N ALA A 135 -9.11 12.35 -10.07
CA ALA A 135 -8.28 12.14 -8.89
C ALA A 135 -8.05 10.64 -8.62
N ASP A 136 -9.07 9.81 -8.85
CA ASP A 136 -8.94 8.34 -8.81
C ASP A 136 -7.85 7.84 -9.78
N SER A 137 -7.90 8.27 -11.05
CA SER A 137 -6.93 7.83 -12.06
C SER A 137 -5.50 8.30 -11.75
N ILE A 138 -5.34 9.53 -11.26
CA ILE A 138 -4.04 10.09 -10.87
C ILE A 138 -3.47 9.31 -9.69
N THR A 139 -4.25 9.13 -8.63
CA THR A 139 -3.80 8.45 -7.40
C THR A 139 -3.52 6.98 -7.62
N SER A 140 -4.35 6.30 -8.40
CA SER A 140 -4.11 4.93 -8.83
C SER A 140 -2.81 4.81 -9.62
N SER A 141 -2.55 5.72 -10.55
CA SER A 141 -1.28 5.74 -11.31
C SER A 141 -0.07 5.99 -10.42
N ILE A 142 -0.19 6.88 -9.43
CA ILE A 142 0.87 7.17 -8.46
C ILE A 142 1.24 5.90 -7.68
N HIS A 143 0.28 5.08 -7.25
CA HIS A 143 0.58 3.85 -6.50
C HIS A 143 1.47 2.85 -7.26
N PHE A 144 1.36 2.83 -8.59
CA PHE A 144 2.15 1.91 -9.41
C PHE A 144 3.44 2.55 -9.97
N PHE A 145 3.47 3.87 -10.10
CA PHE A 145 4.62 4.59 -10.66
C PHE A 145 5.59 5.09 -9.60
N SER A 146 5.10 5.64 -8.48
CA SER A 146 5.96 6.24 -7.45
C SER A 146 6.97 5.28 -6.81
N PRO A 147 6.74 3.95 -6.71
CA PRO A 147 7.77 3.04 -6.23
C PRO A 147 9.03 3.03 -7.12
N ALA A 148 8.93 3.47 -8.38
CA ALA A 148 10.04 3.46 -9.34
C ALA A 148 10.93 4.73 -9.29
N VAL A 149 10.62 5.72 -8.45
CA VAL A 149 11.27 7.05 -8.43
C VAL A 149 11.92 7.32 -7.08
#